data_AF-A0A3A0W449-F1
#
_entry.id   AF-A0A3A0W449-F1
#
_cell.length_a   1.000
_cell.length_b   1.000
_cell.length_c   1.000
_cell.angle_alpha   90.00
_cell.angle_beta   90.00
_cell.angle_gamma   90.00
#
_symmetry.space_group_name_H-M   'P 1'
#
loop_
_entity.id
_entity.type
_entity.pdbx_description
1 polymer ?
#
loop_
_entity_poly.entity_id
_entity_poly.type
_entity_poly.pdbx_seq_one_letter_code
_entity_poly.pdbx_strand_id
1 'polypeptide(L)'
;MNNDRGQSLHIPSITPLKENNIYVATLHSVSQTDFSGEVKHQFTYEIEVNNQIVYVNRNISTHATAKQVSINDWLKNHSNYSVGHKTYEPYIDRKHLIFIGQYNGNYYVHDVAPLNEIGGIL
;
A
#
# COMPACT_ATOMS: atom_id res chain seq x y z
N MET A 1 -33.13 41.40 -0.56
CA MET A 1 -32.68 40.24 0.24
C MET A 1 -32.61 39.05 -0.70
N ASN A 2 -31.41 38.67 -1.16
CA ASN A 2 -31.19 37.44 -1.91
C ASN A 2 -30.54 36.42 -0.97
N ASN A 3 -31.20 35.28 -0.82
CA ASN A 3 -30.76 34.19 0.05
C ASN A 3 -29.77 33.30 -0.70
N ASP A 4 -28.50 33.68 -0.74
CA ASP A 4 -27.39 32.83 -1.22
C ASP A 4 -26.95 31.77 -0.18
N ARG A 5 -27.88 31.33 0.67
CA ARG A 5 -27.64 30.23 1.63
C ARG A 5 -27.78 28.89 0.93
N GLY A 6 -26.76 28.54 0.16
CA GLY A 6 -26.71 27.25 -0.51
C GLY A 6 -25.75 27.17 -1.67
N GLN A 7 -24.75 28.05 -1.78
CA GLN A 7 -23.60 27.72 -2.61
C GLN A 7 -22.93 26.49 -1.99
N SER A 8 -23.25 25.34 -2.60
CA SER A 8 -22.51 24.08 -2.57
C SER A 8 -21.11 24.30 -2.03
N LEU A 9 -20.91 23.97 -0.74
CA LEU A 9 -19.58 23.71 -0.23
C LEU A 9 -19.09 22.48 -1.00
N HIS A 10 -18.45 22.73 -2.15
CA HIS A 10 -17.73 21.71 -2.87
C HIS A 10 -16.55 21.35 -1.97
N ILE A 11 -16.74 20.34 -1.13
CA ILE A 11 -15.65 19.71 -0.41
C ILE A 11 -14.82 19.06 -1.53
N PRO A 12 -13.60 19.54 -1.80
CA PRO A 12 -12.78 18.90 -2.80
C PRO A 12 -12.62 17.44 -2.37
N SER A 13 -12.77 16.50 -3.31
CA SER A 13 -12.44 15.10 -3.10
C SER A 13 -10.92 14.98 -2.94
N ILE A 14 -10.39 15.48 -1.82
CA ILE A 14 -9.02 15.26 -1.40
C ILE A 14 -8.99 13.77 -1.04
N THR A 15 -8.24 12.98 -1.79
CA THR A 15 -7.84 11.64 -1.34
C THR A 15 -7.37 11.76 0.10
N PRO A 16 -7.91 10.98 1.05
CA PRO A 16 -7.59 11.16 2.46
C PRO A 16 -6.13 10.80 2.78
N LEU A 17 -5.41 10.23 1.80
CA LEU A 17 -3.98 9.99 1.85
C LEU A 17 -3.16 11.23 1.52
N LYS A 18 -2.05 11.37 2.24
CA LYS A 18 -1.02 12.37 2.03
C LYS A 18 0.30 11.70 1.73
N GLU A 19 1.03 12.22 0.75
CA GLU A 19 2.41 11.82 0.47
C GLU A 19 3.29 12.04 1.72
N ASN A 20 4.35 11.25 1.87
CA ASN A 20 5.32 11.37 2.96
C ASN A 20 4.73 11.15 4.36
N ASN A 21 3.62 10.42 4.43
CA ASN A 21 3.00 10.03 5.70
C ASN A 21 3.01 8.51 5.86
N ILE A 22 2.97 8.08 7.12
CA ILE A 22 2.91 6.68 7.51
C ILE A 22 1.49 6.36 7.96
N TYR A 23 0.97 5.23 7.51
CA TYR A 23 -0.35 4.72 7.88
C TYR A 23 -0.23 3.30 8.41
N VAL A 24 -1.12 2.93 9.32
CA VAL A 24 -1.37 1.52 9.63
C VAL A 24 -2.27 0.98 8.52
N ALA A 25 -1.87 -0.11 7.90
CA ALA A 25 -2.60 -0.74 6.82
C ALA A 25 -2.63 -2.26 6.96
N THR A 26 -3.68 -2.87 6.45
CA THR A 26 -3.85 -4.32 6.40
C THR A 26 -3.45 -4.82 5.02
N LEU A 27 -2.64 -5.88 4.93
CA LEU A 27 -2.40 -6.52 3.64
C LEU A 27 -3.70 -7.23 3.19
N HIS A 28 -4.33 -6.69 2.16
CA HIS A 28 -5.63 -7.15 1.67
C HIS A 28 -5.49 -8.28 0.66
N SER A 29 -4.55 -8.14 -0.29
CA SER A 29 -4.32 -9.18 -1.30
C SER A 29 -2.91 -9.11 -1.88
N VAL A 30 -2.48 -10.23 -2.46
CA VAL A 30 -1.27 -10.30 -3.30
C VAL A 30 -1.63 -11.00 -4.60
N SER A 31 -1.36 -10.37 -5.73
CA SER A 31 -1.60 -10.93 -7.06
C SER A 31 -0.35 -10.85 -7.93
N GLN A 32 -0.26 -11.73 -8.94
CA GLN A 32 0.74 -11.60 -9.99
C GLN A 32 0.11 -10.89 -11.19
N THR A 33 0.77 -9.83 -11.64
CA THR A 33 0.33 -9.00 -12.77
C THR A 33 1.44 -8.90 -13.79
N ASP A 34 1.12 -9.09 -15.07
CA ASP A 34 2.04 -8.81 -16.17
C ASP A 34 1.93 -7.32 -16.54
N PHE A 35 3.01 -6.59 -16.35
CA PHE A 35 3.14 -5.20 -16.79
C PHE A 35 4.18 -5.12 -17.90
N SER A 36 3.70 -5.04 -19.15
CA SER A 36 4.54 -4.87 -20.34
C SER A 36 5.62 -5.96 -20.51
N GLY A 37 5.28 -7.21 -20.21
CA GLY A 37 6.19 -8.35 -20.32
C GLY A 37 7.04 -8.60 -19.07
N GLU A 38 6.83 -7.84 -18.00
CA GLU A 38 7.48 -8.05 -16.71
C GLU A 38 6.45 -8.52 -15.67
N VAL A 39 6.62 -9.74 -15.18
CA VAL A 39 5.79 -10.28 -14.10
C VAL A 39 6.13 -9.59 -12.79
N LYS A 40 5.12 -8.97 -12.16
CA LYS A 40 5.23 -8.29 -10.87
C LYS A 40 4.27 -8.89 -9.86
N HIS A 41 4.71 -8.97 -8.62
CA HIS A 41 3.85 -9.17 -7.47
C HIS A 41 3.28 -7.82 -7.04
N GLN A 42 1.96 -7.70 -7.09
CA GLN A 42 1.22 -6.56 -6.59
C GLN A 42 0.68 -6.89 -5.20
N PHE A 43 1.13 -6.15 -4.20
CA PHE A 43 0.60 -6.17 -2.84
C PHE A 43 -0.37 -5.01 -2.69
N THR A 44 -1.62 -5.32 -2.35
CA THR A 44 -2.66 -4.33 -2.10
C THR A 44 -2.88 -4.17 -0.61
N TYR A 45 -2.76 -2.94 -0.13
CA TYR A 45 -2.95 -2.57 1.26
C TYR A 45 -4.23 -1.78 1.42
N GLU A 46 -4.99 -2.13 2.45
CA GLU A 46 -6.20 -1.46 2.88
C GLU A 46 -5.87 -0.50 4.03
N ILE A 47 -6.26 0.77 3.89
CA ILE A 47 -6.08 1.82 4.89
C ILE A 47 -7.45 2.36 5.27
N GLU A 48 -7.74 2.40 6.56
CA GLU A 48 -8.88 3.17 7.07
C GLU A 48 -8.41 4.55 7.52
N VAL A 49 -8.90 5.61 6.87
CA VAL A 49 -8.57 7.01 7.21
C VAL A 49 -9.83 7.86 7.10
N ASN A 50 -10.14 8.64 8.13
CA ASN A 50 -11.34 9.47 8.21
C ASN A 50 -12.64 8.68 7.89
N ASN A 51 -12.76 7.46 8.41
CA ASN A 51 -13.88 6.53 8.15
C ASN A 51 -14.06 6.17 6.67
N GLN A 52 -13.00 6.29 5.86
CA GLN A 52 -12.97 5.87 4.47
C GLN A 52 -11.92 4.78 4.28
N ILE A 53 -12.29 3.73 3.54
CA ILE A 53 -11.37 2.68 3.12
C ILE A 53 -10.69 3.11 1.82
N VAL A 54 -9.37 3.09 1.81
CA VAL A 54 -8.55 3.35 0.62
C VAL A 54 -7.61 2.19 0.37
N TYR A 55 -7.47 1.82 -0.90
CA TYR A 55 -6.54 0.79 -1.35
C TYR A 55 -5.33 1.42 -2.04
N VAL A 56 -4.14 0.97 -1.66
CA VAL A 56 -2.88 1.37 -2.30
C VAL A 56 -2.00 0.17 -2.57
N ASN A 57 -1.20 0.27 -3.63
CA ASN A 57 -0.44 -0.86 -4.14
C ASN A 57 1.06 -0.68 -3.97
N ARG A 58 1.76 -1.78 -3.72
CA ARG A 58 3.19 -1.95 -3.98
C ARG A 58 3.35 -2.97 -5.10
N ASN A 59 4.04 -2.59 -6.18
CA ASN A 59 4.41 -3.53 -7.24
C ASN A 59 5.89 -3.87 -7.12
N ILE A 60 6.23 -5.16 -7.17
CA ILE A 60 7.60 -5.65 -7.02
C ILE A 60 7.87 -6.68 -8.08
N SER A 61 8.93 -6.48 -8.85
CA SER A 61 9.33 -7.44 -9.87
C SER A 61 9.85 -8.74 -9.25
N THR A 62 9.64 -9.83 -9.98
CA THR A 62 10.31 -11.10 -9.70
C THR A 62 11.84 -10.98 -9.84
N HIS A 63 12.32 -10.05 -10.66
CA HIS A 63 13.75 -9.86 -10.93
C HIS A 63 14.25 -8.55 -10.31
N ALA A 64 15.43 -8.61 -9.70
CA ALA A 64 16.12 -7.40 -9.27
C ALA A 64 16.53 -6.56 -10.49
N THR A 65 16.48 -5.25 -10.35
CA THR A 65 17.08 -4.31 -11.31
C THR A 65 17.98 -3.33 -10.56
N ALA A 66 18.66 -2.44 -11.28
CA ALA A 66 19.46 -1.39 -10.64
C ALA A 66 18.65 -0.46 -9.73
N LYS A 67 17.31 -0.43 -9.84
CA LYS A 67 16.43 0.48 -9.10
C LYS A 67 15.45 -0.23 -8.15
N GLN A 68 15.37 -1.56 -8.20
CA GLN A 68 14.45 -2.32 -7.36
C GLN A 68 15.07 -3.63 -6.91
N VAL A 69 14.84 -3.99 -5.66
CA VAL A 69 15.18 -5.32 -5.14
C VAL A 69 14.26 -6.39 -5.75
N SER A 70 14.72 -7.64 -5.78
CA SER A 70 13.86 -8.77 -6.14
C SER A 70 12.74 -8.93 -5.11
N ILE A 71 11.66 -9.61 -5.50
CA ILE A 71 10.61 -9.99 -4.55
C ILE A 71 11.17 -10.76 -3.34
N ASN A 72 12.13 -11.66 -3.55
CA ASN A 72 12.72 -12.47 -2.48
C ASN A 72 13.44 -11.60 -1.43
N ASP A 73 14.20 -10.60 -1.89
CA ASP A 73 14.93 -9.72 -0.99
C ASP A 73 14.01 -8.69 -0.35
N TRP A 74 12.98 -8.24 -1.07
CA TRP A 74 11.96 -7.38 -0.48
C TRP A 74 11.23 -8.07 0.67
N LEU A 75 10.79 -9.32 0.47
CA LEU A 75 10.07 -10.08 1.49
C LEU A 75 10.90 -10.25 2.77
N LYS A 76 12.18 -10.59 2.62
CA LYS A 76 13.13 -10.71 3.74
C LYS A 76 13.24 -9.43 4.56
N ASN A 77 13.28 -8.28 3.89
CA ASN A 77 13.60 -7.02 4.53
C ASN A 77 12.38 -6.25 5.05
N HIS A 78 11.17 -6.53 4.53
CA HIS A 78 10.02 -5.62 4.70
C HIS A 78 8.74 -6.29 5.20
N SER A 79 8.72 -7.62 5.32
CA SER A 79 7.44 -8.31 5.57
C SER A 79 7.51 -9.44 6.60
N ASN A 80 8.72 -9.90 6.95
CA ASN A 80 8.93 -11.16 7.67
C ASN A 80 8.25 -12.37 6.98
N TYR A 81 7.91 -12.24 5.69
CA TYR A 81 7.32 -13.33 4.92
C TYR A 81 8.42 -14.28 4.50
N SER A 82 8.16 -15.58 4.65
CA SER A 82 9.09 -16.59 4.18
C SER A 82 9.06 -16.66 2.66
N VAL A 83 10.23 -16.44 2.06
CA VAL A 83 10.52 -16.51 0.62
C VAL A 83 10.11 -17.85 -0.01
N GLY A 84 9.98 -18.91 0.79
CA GLY A 84 9.63 -20.25 0.31
C GLY A 84 8.12 -20.51 0.13
N HIS A 85 7.24 -19.54 0.41
CA HIS A 85 5.80 -19.75 0.28
C HIS A 85 5.35 -19.78 -1.18
N LYS A 86 4.51 -20.77 -1.52
CA LYS A 86 3.85 -20.83 -2.84
C LYS A 86 2.74 -19.78 -2.99
N THR A 87 2.13 -19.35 -1.87
CA THR A 87 1.05 -18.36 -1.81
C THR A 87 1.24 -17.44 -0.60
N TYR A 88 0.73 -16.21 -0.69
CA TYR A 88 0.84 -15.22 0.38
C TYR A 88 -0.35 -15.25 1.36
N GLU A 89 -1.25 -16.22 1.24
CA GLU A 89 -2.48 -16.32 2.06
C GLU A 89 -2.25 -16.23 3.57
N PRO A 90 -1.21 -16.84 4.17
CA PRO A 90 -0.96 -16.74 5.62
C PRO A 90 -0.63 -15.33 6.14
N TYR A 91 -0.40 -14.39 5.22
CA TYR A 91 -0.03 -13.01 5.51
C TYR A 91 -1.13 -12.01 5.21
N ILE A 92 -2.22 -12.45 4.58
CA ILE A 92 -3.43 -11.63 4.44
C ILE A 92 -3.95 -11.30 5.85
N ASP A 93 -4.57 -10.14 5.98
CA ASP A 93 -5.07 -9.57 7.23
C ASP A 93 -4.01 -9.15 8.25
N ARG A 94 -2.71 -9.29 7.93
CA ARG A 94 -1.64 -8.77 8.77
C ARG A 94 -1.48 -7.25 8.62
N LYS A 95 -1.29 -6.59 9.77
CA LYS A 95 -1.08 -5.14 9.82
C LYS A 95 0.38 -4.76 9.58
N HIS A 96 0.55 -3.61 8.95
CA HIS A 96 1.84 -3.04 8.59
C HIS A 96 1.81 -1.53 8.82
N LEU A 97 2.99 -0.94 9.05
CA LEU A 97 3.21 0.48 8.79
C LEU A 97 3.62 0.62 7.34
N ILE A 98 2.89 1.45 6.58
CA ILE A 98 3.24 1.74 5.19
C ILE A 98 3.58 3.22 5.04
N PHE A 99 4.68 3.48 4.35
CA PHE A 99 5.08 4.82 3.95
C PHE A 99 4.54 5.13 2.55
N ILE A 100 3.78 6.20 2.41
CA ILE A 100 3.09 6.56 1.16
C ILE A 100 3.93 7.52 0.33
N GLY A 101 4.21 7.13 -0.91
CA GLY A 101 4.73 8.01 -1.95
C GLY A 101 3.64 8.43 -2.94
N GLN A 102 3.92 9.44 -3.75
CA GLN A 102 3.05 9.85 -4.85
C GLN A 102 3.83 9.96 -6.16
N TYR A 103 3.23 9.50 -7.26
CA TYR A 103 3.77 9.69 -8.60
C TYR A 103 2.65 10.02 -9.57
N ASN A 104 2.79 11.14 -10.29
CA ASN A 104 1.76 11.65 -11.22
C ASN A 104 0.36 11.70 -10.61
N GLY A 105 0.25 12.15 -9.35
CA GLY A 105 -1.02 12.24 -8.62
C GLY A 105 -1.53 10.91 -8.01
N ASN A 106 -0.92 9.77 -8.35
CA ASN A 106 -1.32 8.46 -7.83
C ASN A 106 -0.48 8.07 -6.60
N TYR A 107 -1.15 7.60 -5.54
CA TYR A 107 -0.49 7.12 -4.34
C TYR A 107 -0.05 5.68 -4.50
N TYR A 108 1.11 5.37 -3.92
CA TYR A 108 1.65 4.00 -3.88
C TYR A 108 2.38 3.79 -2.56
N VAL A 109 2.54 2.51 -2.20
CA VAL A 109 3.34 2.14 -1.03
C VAL A 109 4.81 2.26 -1.42
N HIS A 110 5.50 3.20 -0.80
CA HIS A 110 6.93 3.42 -1.01
C HIS A 110 7.75 2.45 -0.17
N ASP A 111 7.37 2.26 1.09
CA ASP A 111 8.05 1.35 2.01
C ASP A 111 7.07 0.71 3.01
N VAL A 112 7.46 -0.39 3.64
CA VAL A 112 6.61 -1.11 4.60
C VAL A 112 7.41 -1.76 5.72
N ALA A 113 6.84 -1.77 6.92
CA ALA A 113 7.34 -2.50 8.08
C ALA A 113 6.20 -3.35 8.70
N PRO A 114 6.43 -4.64 8.97
CA PRO A 114 5.41 -5.51 9.56
C PRO A 114 5.17 -5.16 11.03
N LEU A 115 3.90 -5.28 11.45
CA LEU A 115 3.51 -5.11 12.86
C LEU A 115 3.24 -6.47 13.52
N ASN A 116 3.55 -6.57 14.80
CA ASN A 116 3.17 -7.69 15.66
C ASN A 116 1.69 -7.58 16.08
N GLU A 117 1.19 -8.61 16.78
CA GLU A 117 -0.21 -8.69 17.21
C GLU A 117 -0.65 -7.53 18.11
N ILE A 118 0.29 -6.88 18.81
CA ILE A 118 0.04 -5.73 19.69
C ILE A 118 0.31 -4.38 19.03
N GLY A 119 0.64 -4.35 17.72
CA GLY A 119 0.88 -3.12 16.95
C GLY A 119 2.28 -2.52 17.09
N GLY A 120 3.23 -3.24 17.69
CA GLY A 120 4.67 -2.91 17.67
C GLY A 120 5.35 -3.40 16.39
N ILE A 121 6.47 -2.81 16.01
CA ILE A 121 7.24 -3.23 14.82
C ILE A 121 7.91 -4.59 15.10
N LEU A 122 7.80 -5.52 14.15
CA LEU A 122 8.46 -6.84 14.20
C LEU A 122 9.89 -6.79 13.68
#